data_AF-A0A7S1EZP7-F1
#
_entry.id   AF-A0A7S1EZP7-F1
#
_cell.length_a   1.000
_cell.length_b   1.000
_cell.length_c   1.000
_cell.angle_alpha   90.00
_cell.angle_beta   90.00
_cell.angle_gamma   90.00
#
_symmetry.space_group_name_H-M   'P 1'
#
loop_
_entity.id
_entity.type
_entity.pdbx_description
1 polymer ?
#
loop_
_entity_poly.entity_id
_entity_poly.type
_entity_poly.pdbx_seq_one_letter_code
_entity_poly.pdbx_strand_id
1 'polypeptide(L)'
;FDLTPERVRKVYDTVARNGMNAAELGEGLRVCGIVDFKESKLQQVFDKVSMQGLTVTPDEFEAVLSRLKLAQLLFVDADGHSHLNDAVGNAEALSFRSHKNHVLSYLDYNDSGARQPVQVTDRNLLQFYFGHRATTWSTSDDRLVRWVHLSSLEPTMLMSLTVKYSLHPLAVEDVLEQCPTKIARYGIHYVVAIEQLCLAGPFNECSQTTRSGREKVQVVGHHLTIFCSGPPALDTVITVSQTDRSFALDWPGGVSKENTPTQNDLWATKLRQRFCKGRSRICERRADYLTYQIVDLC
;
A
#
# COMPACT_ATOMS: atom_id res chain seq x y z
N PHE A 1 8.24 -5.51 11.85
CA PHE A 1 8.27 -5.44 10.37
C PHE A 1 9.07 -4.24 9.87
N ASP A 2 10.10 -3.79 10.60
CA ASP A 2 10.92 -2.68 10.14
C ASP A 2 11.86 -3.15 9.03
N LEU A 3 11.49 -2.84 7.78
CA LEU A 3 12.25 -3.10 6.57
C LEU A 3 12.71 -1.79 5.93
N THR A 4 12.91 -0.75 6.74
CA THR A 4 13.54 0.48 6.25
C THR A 4 14.95 0.18 5.73
N PRO A 5 15.43 0.84 4.66
CA PRO A 5 16.75 0.59 4.11
C PRO A 5 17.87 0.73 5.16
N GLU A 6 17.72 1.67 6.10
CA GLU A 6 18.66 1.89 7.19
C GLU A 6 18.71 0.69 8.15
N ARG A 7 17.55 0.14 8.51
CA ARG A 7 17.46 -1.03 9.40
C ARG A 7 18.01 -2.27 8.71
N VAL A 8 17.64 -2.51 7.46
CA VAL A 8 18.07 -3.67 6.68
C VAL A 8 19.59 -3.63 6.47
N ARG A 9 20.13 -2.48 6.10
CA ARG A 9 21.59 -2.29 5.98
C ARG A 9 22.31 -2.53 7.30
N LYS A 10 21.79 -2.01 8.42
CA LYS A 10 22.37 -2.27 9.75
C LYS A 10 22.41 -3.76 10.09
N VAL A 11 21.37 -4.52 9.75
CA VAL A 11 21.36 -5.99 9.95
C VAL A 11 22.41 -6.65 9.06
N TYR A 12 22.47 -6.27 7.78
CA TYR A 12 23.47 -6.78 6.85
C TYR A 12 24.89 -6.56 7.36
N ASP A 13 25.25 -5.32 7.74
CA ASP A 13 26.59 -4.96 8.21
C ASP A 13 26.97 -5.64 9.54
N THR A 14 25.97 -6.04 10.35
CA THR A 14 26.20 -6.77 11.60
C THR A 14 26.55 -8.24 11.35
N VAL A 15 25.98 -8.83 10.30
CA VAL A 15 26.06 -10.27 10.03
C VAL A 15 27.14 -10.58 8.99
N ALA A 16 27.26 -9.77 7.94
CA ALA A 16 28.19 -9.98 6.83
C ALA A 16 29.53 -9.28 7.09
N ARG A 17 30.65 -10.01 6.93
CA ARG A 17 32.00 -9.44 7.07
C ARG A 17 32.58 -8.92 5.75
N ASN A 18 32.45 -9.72 4.68
CA ASN A 18 32.99 -9.44 3.34
C ASN A 18 32.02 -9.97 2.27
N GLY A 19 30.76 -9.53 2.35
CA GLY A 19 29.66 -10.13 1.61
C GLY A 19 29.05 -11.30 2.37
N MET A 20 27.75 -11.51 2.19
CA MET A 20 26.97 -12.48 2.97
C MET A 20 27.01 -13.86 2.31
N ASN A 21 27.50 -14.88 3.01
CA ASN A 21 27.43 -16.28 2.56
C ASN A 21 26.07 -16.93 2.92
N ALA A 22 25.84 -18.19 2.53
CA ALA A 22 24.55 -18.87 2.75
C ALA A 22 24.15 -18.98 4.24
N ALA A 23 25.10 -19.25 5.14
CA ALA A 23 24.84 -19.35 6.57
C ALA A 23 24.53 -17.97 7.18
N GLU A 24 25.30 -16.95 6.79
CA GLU A 24 25.07 -15.55 7.17
C GLU A 24 23.73 -15.02 6.64
N LEU A 25 23.30 -15.46 5.44
CA LEU A 25 21.97 -15.18 4.90
C LEU A 25 20.88 -15.76 5.80
N GLY A 26 21.02 -17.02 6.21
CA GLY A 26 20.07 -17.65 7.15
C GLY A 26 19.97 -16.89 8.46
N GLU A 27 21.10 -16.48 9.03
CA GLU A 27 21.14 -15.72 10.27
C GLU A 27 20.52 -14.32 10.11
N GLY A 28 20.85 -13.60 9.03
CA GLY A 28 20.26 -12.29 8.73
C GLY A 28 18.74 -12.36 8.57
N LEU A 29 18.24 -13.38 7.86
CA LEU A 29 16.80 -13.63 7.71
C LEU A 29 16.13 -13.94 9.06
N ARG A 30 16.80 -14.71 9.93
CA ARG A 30 16.32 -15.05 11.28
C ARG A 30 16.23 -13.82 12.18
N VAL A 31 17.23 -12.95 12.16
CA VAL A 31 17.22 -11.66 12.89
C VAL A 31 16.05 -10.77 12.45
N CYS A 32 15.67 -10.85 11.17
CA CYS A 32 14.49 -10.17 10.63
C CYS A 32 13.17 -10.94 10.86
N GLY A 33 13.19 -12.00 11.65
CA GLY A 33 12.02 -12.78 12.05
C GLY A 33 11.46 -13.66 10.93
N ILE A 34 12.29 -14.11 9.99
CA ILE A 34 11.96 -15.22 9.10
C ILE A 34 12.49 -16.50 9.75
N VAL A 35 11.59 -17.26 10.34
CA VAL A 35 11.89 -18.52 11.03
C VAL A 35 11.57 -19.72 10.12
N ASP A 36 12.11 -20.89 10.44
CA ASP A 36 11.80 -22.17 9.81
C ASP A 36 12.19 -22.34 8.33
N PHE A 37 13.26 -21.66 7.90
CA PHE A 37 13.83 -21.89 6.57
C PHE A 37 14.70 -23.16 6.57
N LYS A 38 14.21 -24.26 5.97
CA LYS A 38 15.02 -25.47 5.79
C LYS A 38 16.33 -25.13 5.07
N GLU A 39 17.44 -25.65 5.57
CA GLU A 39 18.79 -25.35 5.06
C GLU A 39 18.93 -25.64 3.55
N SER A 40 18.29 -26.71 3.07
CA SER A 40 18.26 -27.03 1.63
C SER A 40 17.53 -25.98 0.77
N LYS A 41 16.49 -25.34 1.30
CA LYS A 41 15.81 -24.22 0.62
C LYS A 41 16.64 -22.94 0.71
N LEU A 42 17.33 -22.72 1.83
CA LEU A 42 18.22 -21.57 2.01
C LEU A 42 19.32 -21.56 0.96
N GLN A 43 19.95 -22.72 0.72
CA GLN A 43 20.95 -22.87 -0.32
C GLN A 43 20.38 -22.58 -1.71
N GLN A 44 19.18 -23.07 -2.03
CA GLN A 44 18.52 -22.76 -3.31
C GLN A 44 18.23 -21.27 -3.50
N VAL A 45 17.88 -20.55 -2.43
CA VAL A 45 17.69 -19.09 -2.49
C VAL A 45 19.04 -18.40 -2.69
N PHE A 46 20.07 -18.80 -1.95
CA PHE A 46 21.42 -18.27 -2.09
C PHE A 46 21.95 -18.43 -3.52
N ASP A 47 21.83 -19.62 -4.10
CA ASP A 47 22.31 -19.93 -5.46
C ASP A 47 21.58 -19.13 -6.54
N LYS A 48 20.30 -18.79 -6.30
CA LYS A 48 19.49 -17.99 -7.24
C LYS A 48 19.77 -16.50 -7.17
N VAL A 49 20.26 -16.02 -6.03
CA VAL A 49 20.35 -14.58 -5.73
C VAL A 49 21.79 -14.10 -5.84
N SER A 50 22.77 -14.89 -5.43
CA SER A 50 24.18 -14.50 -5.53
C SER A 50 24.63 -14.46 -6.98
N MET A 51 24.81 -13.25 -7.51
CA MET A 51 25.50 -13.05 -8.78
C MET A 51 26.89 -13.69 -8.69
N GLN A 52 27.17 -14.68 -9.55
CA GLN A 52 28.42 -15.46 -9.57
C GLN A 52 28.62 -16.47 -8.41
N GLY A 53 27.62 -16.69 -7.54
CA GLY A 53 27.64 -17.79 -6.56
C GLY A 53 28.52 -17.57 -5.31
N LEU A 54 29.10 -16.38 -5.13
CA LEU A 54 30.10 -16.16 -4.07
C LEU A 54 29.53 -15.47 -2.83
N THR A 55 28.80 -14.35 -3.00
CA THR A 55 28.27 -13.56 -1.88
C THR A 55 26.98 -12.85 -2.25
N VAL A 56 26.11 -12.62 -1.27
CA VAL A 56 24.91 -11.78 -1.40
C VAL A 56 25.24 -10.34 -1.00
N THR A 57 24.89 -9.38 -1.84
CA THR A 57 25.03 -7.92 -1.62
C THR A 57 23.91 -7.36 -0.73
N PRO A 58 24.02 -6.14 -0.21
CA PRO A 58 22.96 -5.51 0.59
C PRO A 58 21.61 -5.42 -0.14
N ASP A 59 21.63 -5.02 -1.42
CA ASP A 59 20.42 -4.86 -2.23
C ASP A 59 19.76 -6.21 -2.53
N GLU A 60 20.57 -7.25 -2.77
CA GLU A 60 20.09 -8.62 -2.94
C GLU A 60 19.49 -9.17 -1.64
N PHE A 61 20.10 -8.89 -0.48
CA PHE A 61 19.57 -9.27 0.83
C PHE A 61 18.21 -8.60 1.10
N GLU A 62 18.10 -7.29 0.85
CA GLU A 62 16.83 -6.56 0.95
C GLU A 62 15.77 -7.17 0.02
N ALA A 63 16.14 -7.44 -1.23
CA ALA A 63 15.28 -8.03 -2.23
C ALA A 63 14.75 -9.42 -1.84
N VAL A 64 15.57 -10.26 -1.20
CA VAL A 64 15.17 -11.58 -0.68
C VAL A 64 14.26 -11.41 0.53
N LEU A 65 14.67 -10.59 1.49
CA LEU A 65 13.95 -10.36 2.73
C LEU A 65 12.52 -9.85 2.46
N SER A 66 12.39 -8.83 1.60
CA SER A 66 11.09 -8.26 1.24
C SER A 66 10.19 -9.27 0.52
N ARG A 67 10.73 -10.08 -0.40
CA ARG A 67 9.96 -11.15 -1.08
C ARG A 67 9.49 -12.22 -0.11
N LEU A 68 10.34 -12.67 0.80
CA LEU A 68 9.96 -13.69 1.77
C LEU A 68 8.95 -13.15 2.79
N LYS A 69 9.08 -11.89 3.23
CA LYS A 69 8.09 -11.24 4.10
C LYS A 69 6.74 -11.04 3.41
N LEU A 70 6.73 -10.65 2.13
CA LEU A 70 5.50 -10.61 1.33
C LEU A 70 4.88 -12.00 1.23
N ALA A 71 5.68 -13.03 0.96
CA ALA A 71 5.18 -14.39 0.87
C ALA A 71 4.58 -14.87 2.22
N GLN A 72 5.22 -14.51 3.34
CA GLN A 72 4.70 -14.79 4.68
C GLN A 72 3.35 -14.08 4.92
N LEU A 73 3.24 -12.80 4.56
CA LEU A 73 2.00 -12.03 4.76
C LEU A 73 0.86 -12.49 3.86
N LEU A 74 1.17 -12.90 2.63
CA LEU A 74 0.15 -13.20 1.62
C LEU A 74 -0.26 -14.67 1.59
N PHE A 75 0.59 -15.59 2.02
CA PHE A 75 0.36 -17.04 1.84
C PHE A 75 0.45 -17.87 3.10
N VAL A 76 0.80 -17.29 4.25
CA VAL A 76 0.80 -18.00 5.53
C VAL A 76 -0.42 -17.54 6.33
N ASP A 77 -1.27 -18.48 6.73
CA ASP A 77 -2.41 -18.15 7.58
C ASP A 77 -2.01 -18.00 9.05
N ALA A 78 -2.99 -17.63 9.87
CA ALA A 78 -2.80 -17.43 11.32
C ALA A 78 -2.33 -18.69 12.05
N ASP A 79 -2.59 -19.87 11.48
CA ASP A 79 -2.23 -21.17 12.04
C ASP A 79 -0.86 -21.66 11.51
N GLY A 80 -0.20 -20.85 10.67
CA GLY A 80 1.13 -21.14 10.12
C GLY A 80 1.12 -22.04 8.89
N HIS A 81 -0.05 -22.34 8.30
CA HIS A 81 -0.13 -23.14 7.08
C HIS A 81 0.14 -22.29 5.84
N SER A 82 1.02 -22.81 4.97
CA SER A 82 1.45 -22.17 3.73
C SER A 82 0.57 -22.61 2.56
N HIS A 83 -0.10 -21.66 1.92
CA HIS A 83 -0.97 -21.85 0.73
C HIS A 83 -0.22 -21.56 -0.59
N LEU A 84 1.12 -21.44 -0.54
CA LEU A 84 1.96 -21.13 -1.71
C LEU A 84 1.84 -22.18 -2.82
N ASN A 85 1.68 -23.47 -2.48
CA ASN A 85 1.55 -24.53 -3.47
C ASN A 85 0.21 -24.47 -4.21
N ASP A 86 -0.83 -23.95 -3.57
CA ASP A 86 -2.15 -23.74 -4.19
C ASP A 86 -2.15 -22.50 -5.10
N ALA A 87 -1.33 -21.51 -4.75
CA ALA A 87 -1.10 -20.29 -5.55
C ALA A 87 -0.36 -20.55 -6.87
N VAL A 88 0.56 -21.51 -6.88
CA VAL A 88 1.38 -21.87 -8.05
C VAL A 88 0.68 -22.98 -8.84
N GLY A 89 -0.36 -22.62 -9.59
CA GLY A 89 -1.02 -23.54 -10.53
C GLY A 89 -2.53 -23.40 -10.65
N ASN A 90 -3.19 -22.81 -9.66
CA ASN A 90 -4.64 -22.56 -9.69
C ASN A 90 -4.96 -21.14 -9.21
N ALA A 91 -5.17 -20.21 -10.16
CA ALA A 91 -5.62 -18.86 -9.84
C ALA A 91 -6.99 -18.82 -9.12
N GLU A 92 -7.74 -19.93 -9.14
CA GLU A 92 -9.00 -20.11 -8.41
C GLU A 92 -8.82 -20.62 -6.96
N ALA A 93 -7.66 -21.22 -6.63
CA ALA A 93 -7.34 -21.69 -5.28
C ALA A 93 -6.76 -20.59 -4.39
N LEU A 94 -6.35 -19.46 -4.98
CA LEU A 94 -6.12 -18.19 -4.30
C LEU A 94 -7.45 -17.54 -3.88
N SER A 95 -8.36 -18.30 -3.25
CA SER A 95 -9.46 -17.74 -2.49
C SER A 95 -8.86 -17.04 -1.25
N PHE A 96 -8.19 -15.92 -1.50
CA PHE A 96 -7.74 -14.98 -0.49
C PHE A 96 -8.95 -14.65 0.35
N ARG A 97 -8.88 -14.95 1.66
CA ARG A 97 -9.98 -14.93 2.65
C ARG A 97 -11.08 -13.93 2.31
N SER A 98 -12.03 -14.29 1.44
CA SER A 98 -13.20 -13.50 1.07
C SER A 98 -13.02 -11.98 1.24
N HIS A 99 -12.01 -11.37 0.61
CA HIS A 99 -11.96 -9.90 0.46
C HIS A 99 -12.98 -9.54 -0.60
N LYS A 100 -14.27 -9.71 -0.26
CA LYS A 100 -15.42 -9.41 -1.14
C LYS A 100 -15.49 -7.95 -1.58
N ASN A 101 -14.59 -7.11 -1.07
CA ASN A 101 -14.48 -5.72 -1.44
C ASN A 101 -13.13 -5.54 -2.15
N HIS A 102 -13.18 -5.03 -3.39
CA HIS A 102 -12.01 -4.61 -4.14
C HIS A 102 -11.37 -3.38 -3.46
N VAL A 103 -10.65 -3.63 -2.37
CA VAL A 103 -10.14 -2.55 -1.51
C VAL A 103 -8.88 -1.92 -2.08
N LEU A 104 -8.06 -2.71 -2.78
CA LEU A 104 -6.78 -2.26 -3.31
C LEU A 104 -6.85 -2.06 -4.83
N SER A 105 -6.48 -0.87 -5.28
CA SER A 105 -6.36 -0.52 -6.69
C SER A 105 -5.06 0.21 -6.97
N TYR A 106 -4.62 0.21 -8.22
CA TYR A 106 -3.52 1.06 -8.66
C TYR A 106 -3.74 1.60 -10.06
N LEU A 107 -3.07 2.72 -10.36
CA LEU A 107 -3.05 3.38 -11.65
C LEU A 107 -1.65 3.94 -11.90
N ASP A 108 -1.14 3.71 -13.10
CA ASP A 108 0.15 4.21 -13.57
C ASP A 108 -0.08 5.35 -14.56
N TYR A 109 0.64 6.46 -14.43
CA TYR A 109 0.62 7.58 -15.39
C TYR A 109 2.00 8.20 -15.64
N ASN A 110 2.13 8.86 -16.79
CA ASN A 110 3.24 9.74 -17.19
C ASN A 110 2.72 10.85 -18.10
N ASP A 111 3.64 11.59 -18.72
CA ASP A 111 3.36 12.68 -19.66
C ASP A 111 2.44 12.28 -20.83
N SER A 112 2.49 11.01 -21.22
CA SER A 112 1.75 10.43 -22.34
C SER A 112 0.31 10.09 -21.95
N GLY A 113 0.00 10.03 -20.65
CA GLY A 113 -1.34 9.83 -20.12
C GLY A 113 -1.39 8.85 -18.95
N ALA A 114 -2.60 8.48 -18.56
CA ALA A 114 -2.86 7.53 -17.49
C ALA A 114 -3.39 6.21 -18.04
N ARG A 115 -2.94 5.08 -17.48
CA ARG A 115 -3.57 3.77 -17.70
C ARG A 115 -4.92 3.71 -16.99
N GLN A 116 -5.75 2.76 -17.41
CA GLN A 116 -6.98 2.47 -16.67
C GLN A 116 -6.65 1.97 -15.25
N PRO A 117 -7.42 2.36 -14.22
CA PRO A 117 -7.27 1.82 -12.88
C PRO A 117 -7.41 0.30 -12.89
N VAL A 118 -6.48 -0.39 -12.25
CA VAL A 118 -6.49 -1.85 -12.10
C VAL A 118 -6.86 -2.18 -10.66
N GLN A 119 -7.93 -2.96 -10.49
CA GLN A 119 -8.25 -3.55 -9.20
C GLN A 119 -7.32 -4.73 -8.93
N VAL A 120 -6.74 -4.76 -7.73
CA VAL A 120 -5.94 -5.90 -7.29
C VAL A 120 -6.92 -7.00 -6.87
N THR A 121 -6.77 -8.15 -7.50
CA THR A 121 -7.57 -9.36 -7.32
C THR A 121 -6.63 -10.54 -7.25
N ASP A 122 -7.14 -11.70 -6.86
CA ASP A 122 -6.35 -12.94 -6.75
C ASP A 122 -5.59 -13.27 -8.04
N ARG A 123 -6.20 -12.96 -9.20
CA ARG A 123 -5.61 -13.20 -10.53
C ARG A 123 -4.37 -12.36 -10.83
N ASN A 124 -4.24 -11.17 -10.25
CA ASN A 124 -3.12 -10.26 -10.52
C ASN A 124 -2.34 -9.87 -9.26
N LEU A 125 -2.67 -10.46 -8.11
CA LEU A 125 -2.02 -10.22 -6.81
C LEU A 125 -0.51 -10.49 -6.87
N LEU A 126 -0.14 -11.65 -7.42
CA LEU A 126 1.26 -12.04 -7.58
C LEU A 126 2.03 -11.05 -8.46
N GLN A 127 1.43 -10.67 -9.60
CA GLN A 127 2.03 -9.68 -10.50
C GLN A 127 2.15 -8.31 -9.84
N PHE A 128 1.19 -7.92 -9.00
CA PHE A 128 1.28 -6.68 -8.26
C PHE A 128 2.41 -6.72 -7.24
N TYR A 129 2.45 -7.70 -6.33
CA TYR A 129 3.41 -7.70 -5.22
C TYR A 129 4.82 -8.15 -5.59
N PHE A 130 4.96 -9.12 -6.49
CA PHE A 130 6.25 -9.71 -6.85
C PHE A 130 6.74 -9.32 -8.25
N GLY A 131 5.84 -8.81 -9.10
CA GLY A 131 6.19 -8.38 -10.44
C GLY A 131 6.82 -7.00 -10.49
N HIS A 132 7.48 -6.74 -11.63
CA HIS A 132 8.00 -5.41 -11.95
C HIS A 132 6.90 -4.53 -12.56
N ARG A 133 7.07 -3.19 -12.48
CA ARG A 133 6.19 -2.27 -13.21
C ARG A 133 6.30 -2.54 -14.70
N ALA A 134 5.17 -2.54 -15.40
CA ALA A 134 5.14 -2.80 -16.83
C ALA A 134 5.90 -1.68 -17.56
N THR A 135 7.03 -2.01 -18.16
CA THR A 135 7.92 -1.09 -18.91
C THR A 135 7.41 -0.79 -20.33
N THR A 136 6.19 -1.20 -20.68
CA THR A 136 5.63 -1.11 -22.04
C THR A 136 5.31 0.32 -22.50
N TRP A 137 5.72 1.35 -21.76
CA TRP A 137 5.75 2.70 -22.30
C TRP A 137 7.00 2.84 -23.16
N SER A 138 6.77 3.06 -24.45
CA SER A 138 7.73 3.06 -25.55
C SER A 138 8.82 4.14 -25.46
N THR A 139 8.88 4.91 -24.39
CA THR A 139 9.85 5.99 -24.22
C THR A 139 10.65 5.76 -22.96
N SER A 140 11.93 6.10 -23.03
CA SER A 140 12.95 6.11 -21.98
C SER A 140 12.60 7.06 -20.81
N ASP A 141 11.32 7.23 -20.49
CA ASP A 141 10.84 8.31 -19.65
C ASP A 141 10.86 7.89 -18.19
N ASP A 142 11.83 8.44 -17.48
CA ASP A 142 12.17 8.27 -16.06
C ASP A 142 11.10 8.87 -15.11
N ARG A 143 9.84 8.92 -15.56
CA ARG A 143 8.76 9.74 -14.97
C ARG A 143 7.48 8.96 -14.71
N LEU A 144 7.52 7.63 -14.79
CA LEU A 144 6.38 6.79 -14.44
C LEU A 144 6.00 6.98 -12.97
N VAL A 145 4.81 7.52 -12.72
CA VAL A 145 4.24 7.62 -11.38
C VAL A 145 3.13 6.59 -11.20
N ARG A 146 3.11 5.95 -10.04
CA ARG A 146 2.07 5.03 -9.61
C ARG A 146 1.24 5.63 -8.49
N TRP A 147 -0.06 5.60 -8.64
CA TRP A 147 -1.00 5.80 -7.55
C TRP A 147 -1.53 4.44 -7.08
N VAL A 148 -1.33 4.12 -5.81
CA VAL A 148 -1.93 2.96 -5.12
C VAL A 148 -2.99 3.49 -4.16
N HIS A 149 -4.16 2.88 -4.17
CA HIS A 149 -5.26 3.30 -3.32
C HIS A 149 -5.90 2.11 -2.63
N LEU A 150 -5.87 2.16 -1.30
CA LEU A 150 -6.52 1.24 -0.39
C LEU A 150 -7.77 1.96 0.18
N SER A 151 -8.94 1.63 -0.34
CA SER A 151 -10.23 2.32 -0.05
C SER A 151 -10.80 2.05 1.35
N SER A 152 -10.27 1.04 2.04
CA SER A 152 -10.62 0.67 3.40
C SER A 152 -9.40 0.07 4.08
N LEU A 153 -9.21 0.34 5.37
CA LEU A 153 -8.08 -0.24 6.10
C LEU A 153 -8.25 -1.76 6.22
N GLU A 154 -7.44 -2.49 5.49
CA GLU A 154 -7.25 -3.92 5.68
C GLU A 154 -5.80 -4.20 6.11
N PRO A 155 -5.57 -4.67 7.36
CA PRO A 155 -4.23 -4.76 7.92
C PRO A 155 -3.25 -5.58 7.09
N THR A 156 -3.67 -6.70 6.50
CA THR A 156 -2.77 -7.55 5.70
C THR A 156 -2.26 -6.80 4.47
N MET A 157 -3.13 -6.07 3.77
CA MET A 157 -2.74 -5.27 2.61
C MET A 157 -1.89 -4.06 3.01
N LEU A 158 -2.20 -3.38 4.12
CA LEU A 158 -1.35 -2.31 4.63
C LEU A 158 0.06 -2.82 4.97
N MET A 159 0.16 -3.96 5.65
CA MET A 159 1.45 -4.58 5.97
C MET A 159 2.18 -5.05 4.71
N SER A 160 1.46 -5.56 3.71
CA SER A 160 2.05 -5.99 2.44
C SER A 160 2.57 -4.78 1.65
N LEU A 161 1.85 -3.66 1.64
CA LEU A 161 2.30 -2.39 1.07
C LEU A 161 3.52 -1.83 1.83
N THR A 162 3.54 -1.99 3.15
CA THR A 162 4.67 -1.61 4.00
C THR A 162 5.94 -2.32 3.57
N VAL A 163 5.86 -3.63 3.34
CA VAL A 163 7.00 -4.42 2.84
C VAL A 163 7.36 -4.04 1.40
N LYS A 164 6.37 -3.95 0.51
CA LYS A 164 6.61 -3.70 -0.92
C LYS A 164 7.26 -2.34 -1.19
N TYR A 165 6.87 -1.32 -0.44
CA TYR A 165 7.30 0.06 -0.63
C TYR A 165 8.20 0.57 0.49
N SER A 166 8.72 -0.36 1.32
CA SER A 166 9.59 -0.11 2.46
C SER A 166 9.11 1.04 3.35
N LEU A 167 7.80 1.11 3.62
CA LEU A 167 7.18 2.20 4.37
C LEU A 167 7.72 2.23 5.80
N HIS A 168 7.89 3.43 6.35
CA HIS A 168 8.45 3.59 7.68
C HIS A 168 7.47 3.10 8.75
N PRO A 169 7.88 2.24 9.71
CA PRO A 169 6.98 1.65 10.70
C PRO A 169 6.18 2.66 11.51
N LEU A 170 6.82 3.76 11.97
CA LEU A 170 6.11 4.82 12.71
C LEU A 170 4.97 5.45 11.90
N ALA A 171 5.15 5.61 10.59
CA ALA A 171 4.10 6.14 9.73
C ALA A 171 2.96 5.12 9.49
N VAL A 172 3.28 3.83 9.55
CA VAL A 172 2.27 2.76 9.45
C VAL A 172 1.49 2.66 10.77
N GLU A 173 2.17 2.79 11.91
CA GLU A 173 1.54 2.92 13.23
C GLU A 173 0.58 4.10 13.27
N ASP A 174 0.98 5.26 12.73
CA ASP A 174 0.11 6.43 12.61
C ASP A 174 -1.20 6.16 11.83
N VAL A 175 -1.16 5.31 10.80
CA VAL A 175 -2.37 4.87 10.08
C VAL A 175 -3.24 4.01 10.98
N LEU A 176 -2.64 3.04 11.68
CA LEU A 176 -3.36 2.08 12.52
C LEU A 176 -4.01 2.76 13.73
N GLU A 177 -3.36 3.77 14.29
CA GLU A 177 -3.79 4.55 15.46
C GLU A 177 -4.60 5.81 15.09
N GLN A 178 -4.73 6.13 13.80
CA GLN A 178 -5.42 7.34 13.31
C GLN A 178 -4.87 8.62 13.96
N CYS A 179 -3.60 8.90 13.71
CA CYS A 179 -2.97 10.11 14.25
C CYS A 179 -3.70 11.41 13.82
N PRO A 180 -3.58 12.52 14.56
CA PRO A 180 -4.15 13.79 14.13
C PRO A 180 -3.61 14.25 12.78
N THR A 181 -4.36 15.13 12.10
CA THR A 181 -3.93 15.77 10.86
C THR A 181 -2.49 16.30 10.96
N LYS A 182 -1.59 15.78 10.11
CA LYS A 182 -0.16 16.12 10.15
C LYS A 182 0.54 15.92 8.82
N ILE A 183 1.68 16.58 8.68
CA ILE A 183 2.66 16.34 7.61
C ILE A 183 3.98 15.98 8.27
N ALA A 184 4.53 14.82 7.92
CA ALA A 184 5.76 14.31 8.49
C ALA A 184 6.67 13.72 7.41
N ARG A 185 7.97 13.69 7.69
CA ARG A 185 8.97 13.01 6.87
C ARG A 185 9.58 11.88 7.69
N TYR A 186 9.50 10.66 7.14
CA TYR A 186 10.05 9.47 7.76
C TYR A 186 11.10 8.85 6.82
N GLY A 187 12.35 9.22 7.06
CA GLY A 187 13.48 8.86 6.18
C GLY A 187 13.28 9.38 4.77
N ILE A 188 13.01 8.44 3.86
CA ILE A 188 12.81 8.63 2.43
C ILE A 188 11.35 8.87 2.04
N HIS A 189 10.41 8.79 2.97
CA HIS A 189 8.97 8.93 2.70
C HIS A 189 8.43 10.26 3.23
N TYR A 190 7.50 10.85 2.49
CA TYR A 190 6.62 11.91 3.00
C TYR A 190 5.27 11.31 3.34
N VAL A 191 4.71 11.72 4.47
CA VAL A 191 3.44 11.20 4.98
C VAL A 191 2.55 12.38 5.34
N VAL A 192 1.31 12.34 4.85
CA VAL A 192 0.27 13.30 5.16
C VAL A 192 -0.91 12.55 5.72
N ALA A 193 -1.39 12.93 6.90
CA ALA A 193 -2.62 12.44 7.49
C ALA A 193 -3.65 13.58 7.47
N ILE A 194 -4.87 13.29 7.03
CA ILE A 194 -5.95 14.26 6.88
C ILE A 194 -7.23 13.66 7.46
N GLU A 195 -7.86 14.42 8.35
CA GLU A 195 -9.24 14.16 8.76
C GLU A 195 -10.20 14.82 7.77
N GLN A 196 -11.12 14.03 7.23
CA GLN A 196 -12.14 14.46 6.29
C GLN A 196 -13.51 14.40 6.97
N LEU A 197 -14.35 15.40 6.72
CA LEU A 197 -15.72 15.44 7.21
C LEU A 197 -16.69 15.31 6.05
N CYS A 198 -17.53 14.28 6.10
CA CYS A 198 -18.56 14.00 5.11
C CYS A 198 -19.95 14.16 5.71
N LEU A 199 -20.91 14.66 4.92
CA LEU A 199 -22.31 14.68 5.33
C LEU A 199 -22.93 13.30 5.08
N ALA A 200 -23.44 12.67 6.14
CA ALA A 200 -24.16 11.40 6.04
C ALA A 200 -25.59 11.66 5.53
N GLY A 201 -25.85 11.23 4.30
CA GLY A 201 -27.20 11.20 3.71
C GLY A 201 -27.28 11.82 2.31
N PRO A 202 -28.31 11.46 1.54
CA PRO A 202 -28.54 12.07 0.24
C PRO A 202 -29.00 13.51 0.45
N PHE A 203 -28.15 14.48 0.10
CA PHE A 203 -28.62 15.84 -0.21
C PHE A 203 -29.41 15.89 -1.54
N ASN A 204 -29.49 14.75 -2.23
CA ASN A 204 -30.10 14.60 -3.54
C ASN A 204 -31.28 13.64 -3.46
N GLU A 205 -32.36 14.09 -2.84
CA GLU A 205 -33.71 13.92 -3.36
C GLU A 205 -34.61 14.82 -2.53
N CYS A 206 -35.34 15.67 -3.24
CA CYS A 206 -36.41 16.48 -2.69
C CYS A 206 -37.44 15.53 -2.06
N SER A 207 -37.26 15.17 -0.79
CA SER A 207 -38.22 14.44 0.01
C SER A 207 -39.39 15.36 0.30
N GLN A 208 -40.28 15.49 -0.68
CA GLN A 208 -41.62 16.07 -0.55
C GLN A 208 -42.54 15.27 0.39
N THR A 209 -42.00 14.35 1.19
CA THR A 209 -42.79 13.47 2.06
C THR A 209 -42.13 13.29 3.42
N THR A 210 -42.03 14.35 4.22
CA THR A 210 -42.28 14.29 5.66
C THR A 210 -42.45 15.69 6.25
N ARG A 211 -43.69 16.03 6.59
CA ARG A 211 -44.10 17.19 7.39
C ARG A 211 -43.72 17.06 8.88
N SER A 212 -42.64 16.36 9.22
CA SER A 212 -42.26 16.05 10.60
C SER A 212 -40.82 16.43 10.87
N GLY A 213 -40.62 17.48 11.67
CA GLY A 213 -39.42 17.79 12.47
C GLY A 213 -38.04 17.64 11.82
N ARG A 214 -37.35 18.77 11.58
CA ARG A 214 -35.91 18.94 11.26
C ARG A 214 -35.08 17.66 11.51
N GLU A 215 -34.83 16.86 10.47
CA GLU A 215 -33.79 15.84 10.55
C GLU A 215 -32.45 16.51 10.85
N LYS A 216 -31.74 15.98 11.84
CA LYS A 216 -30.43 16.51 12.24
C LYS A 216 -29.41 16.19 11.15
N VAL A 217 -28.61 17.18 10.78
CA VAL A 217 -27.46 16.99 9.88
C VAL A 217 -26.54 15.95 10.53
N GLN A 218 -26.32 14.85 9.83
CA GLN A 218 -25.37 13.81 10.26
C GLN A 218 -24.02 14.08 9.60
N VAL A 219 -22.96 14.03 10.40
CA VAL A 219 -21.58 14.15 9.93
C VAL A 219 -20.86 12.84 10.21
N VAL A 220 -19.99 12.43 9.30
CA VAL A 220 -19.13 11.26 9.39
C VAL A 220 -17.69 11.72 9.20
N GLY A 221 -16.81 11.27 10.08
CA GLY A 221 -15.37 11.46 9.97
C GLY A 221 -14.73 10.34 9.16
N HIS A 222 -13.76 10.70 8.34
CA HIS A 222 -12.87 9.78 7.65
C HIS A 222 -11.43 10.18 7.89
N HIS A 223 -10.55 9.20 7.90
CA HIS A 223 -9.12 9.39 8.01
C HIS A 223 -8.45 8.95 6.72
N LEU A 224 -7.77 9.88 6.05
CA LEU A 224 -6.99 9.63 4.86
C LEU A 224 -5.51 9.78 5.17
N THR A 225 -4.73 8.74 4.92
CA THR A 225 -3.27 8.81 4.97
C THR A 225 -2.69 8.70 3.57
N ILE A 226 -1.74 9.57 3.25
CA ILE A 226 -1.05 9.65 1.97
C ILE A 226 0.44 9.41 2.22
N PHE A 227 1.00 8.38 1.60
CA PHE A 227 2.43 8.14 1.54
C PHE A 227 2.96 8.54 0.16
N CYS A 228 4.05 9.29 0.12
CA CYS A 228 4.86 9.45 -1.07
C CYS A 228 6.12 8.61 -0.89
N SER A 229 6.20 7.50 -1.64
CA SER A 229 7.24 6.47 -1.58
C SER A 229 7.88 6.26 -2.97
N GLY A 230 8.98 5.51 -3.01
CA GLY A 230 9.71 5.14 -4.22
C GLY A 230 11.02 5.93 -4.40
N PRO A 231 11.98 5.85 -3.48
CA PRO A 231 13.28 6.46 -3.68
C PRO A 231 13.98 5.86 -4.92
N PRO A 232 14.86 6.62 -5.58
CA PRO A 232 15.18 8.03 -5.33
C PRO A 232 14.14 9.00 -5.94
N ALA A 233 13.14 8.50 -6.65
CA ALA A 233 12.29 9.30 -7.52
C ALA A 233 10.97 9.79 -6.89
N LEU A 234 10.60 9.29 -5.71
CA LEU A 234 9.28 9.49 -5.10
C LEU A 234 8.19 9.27 -6.15
N ASP A 235 8.18 8.09 -6.76
CA ASP A 235 7.39 7.78 -7.94
C ASP A 235 6.08 7.05 -7.61
N THR A 236 5.76 6.90 -6.32
CA THR A 236 4.60 6.16 -5.85
C THR A 236 3.84 6.96 -4.80
N VAL A 237 2.57 7.23 -5.05
CA VAL A 237 1.64 7.76 -4.05
C VAL A 237 0.77 6.62 -3.57
N ILE A 238 0.76 6.34 -2.27
CA ILE A 238 -0.11 5.34 -1.64
C ILE A 238 -1.12 6.09 -0.79
N THR A 239 -2.39 5.78 -0.96
CA THR A 239 -3.48 6.37 -0.16
C THR A 239 -4.19 5.27 0.61
N VAL A 240 -4.46 5.51 1.88
CA VAL A 240 -5.20 4.61 2.76
C VAL A 240 -6.38 5.38 3.33
N SER A 241 -7.58 4.98 2.96
CA SER A 241 -8.84 5.56 3.44
C SER A 241 -9.46 4.65 4.49
N GLN A 242 -9.96 5.23 5.56
CA GLN A 242 -10.65 4.50 6.63
C GLN A 242 -11.67 5.40 7.32
N THR A 243 -12.69 4.82 7.94
CA THR A 243 -13.62 5.55 8.81
C THR A 243 -12.92 6.00 10.08
N ASP A 244 -13.20 7.21 10.54
CA ASP A 244 -12.69 7.71 11.80
C ASP A 244 -13.35 6.95 12.97
N ARG A 245 -12.51 6.40 13.86
CA ARG A 245 -12.93 5.59 15.01
C ARG A 245 -13.46 6.44 16.17
N SER A 246 -12.93 7.65 16.37
CA SER A 246 -13.27 8.49 17.52
C SER A 246 -14.34 9.52 17.19
N PHE A 247 -14.58 9.82 15.90
CA PHE A 247 -15.49 10.88 15.48
C PHE A 247 -16.89 10.80 16.11
N ALA A 248 -17.48 9.61 16.22
CA ALA A 248 -18.82 9.45 16.79
C ALA A 248 -18.87 9.74 18.31
N LEU A 249 -17.74 9.60 19.01
CA LEU A 249 -17.59 9.93 20.42
C LEU A 249 -17.29 11.41 20.62
N ASP A 250 -16.50 12.00 19.74
CA ASP A 250 -16.00 13.37 19.86
C ASP A 250 -16.98 14.42 19.30
N TRP A 251 -17.83 14.04 18.34
CA TRP A 251 -18.71 14.97 17.63
C TRP A 251 -20.20 14.87 18.03
N PRO A 252 -20.85 15.99 18.42
CA PRO A 252 -22.29 16.02 18.68
C PRO A 252 -23.11 15.66 17.43
N GLY A 253 -23.73 14.48 17.44
CA GLY A 253 -24.48 13.96 16.28
C GLY A 253 -23.61 13.22 15.25
N GLY A 254 -22.37 12.88 15.62
CA GLY A 254 -21.52 11.97 14.86
C GLY A 254 -22.16 10.59 14.79
N VAL A 255 -22.06 9.95 13.63
CA VAL A 255 -22.62 8.62 13.42
C VAL A 255 -21.50 7.66 13.08
N SER A 256 -21.36 6.60 13.86
CA SER A 256 -20.51 5.46 13.50
C SER A 256 -21.27 4.60 12.49
N LYS A 257 -21.25 5.00 11.21
CA LYS A 257 -21.75 4.15 10.12
C LYS A 257 -20.55 3.42 9.52
N GLU A 258 -20.34 2.19 9.96
CA GLU A 258 -19.29 1.29 9.43
C GLU A 258 -19.51 0.91 7.95
N ASN A 259 -20.65 1.24 7.34
CA ASN A 259 -21.14 0.54 6.13
C ASN A 259 -21.69 1.42 4.98
N THR A 260 -21.29 2.68 4.83
CA THR A 260 -21.59 3.43 3.58
C THR A 260 -20.32 3.62 2.72
N PRO A 261 -19.86 2.58 2.00
CA PRO A 261 -18.64 2.64 1.19
C PRO A 261 -18.72 3.63 0.01
N THR A 262 -19.93 4.06 -0.38
CA THR A 262 -20.16 4.84 -1.60
C THR A 262 -19.80 6.33 -1.50
N GLN A 263 -19.69 6.90 -0.30
CA GLN A 263 -19.37 8.33 -0.13
C GLN A 263 -17.90 8.60 0.22
N ASN A 264 -17.23 7.63 0.85
CA ASN A 264 -15.89 7.78 1.42
C ASN A 264 -14.79 8.06 0.36
N ASP A 265 -14.99 7.57 -0.87
CA ASP A 265 -14.00 7.68 -1.96
C ASP A 265 -14.48 8.56 -3.13
N LEU A 266 -15.40 9.49 -2.89
CA LEU A 266 -15.84 10.41 -3.95
C LEU A 266 -14.65 11.24 -4.47
N TRP A 267 -13.72 11.62 -3.59
CA TRP A 267 -12.47 12.30 -3.96
C TRP A 267 -11.64 11.43 -4.93
N ALA A 268 -11.50 10.13 -4.67
CA ALA A 268 -10.74 9.22 -5.52
C ALA A 268 -11.41 9.05 -6.89
N THR A 269 -12.74 9.02 -6.92
CA THR A 269 -13.50 9.00 -8.18
C THR A 269 -13.31 10.28 -8.99
N LYS A 270 -13.39 11.45 -8.35
CA LYS A 270 -13.08 12.76 -8.99
C LYS A 270 -11.64 12.80 -9.50
N LEU A 271 -10.69 12.25 -8.76
CA LEU A 271 -9.29 12.19 -9.16
C LEU A 271 -9.09 11.30 -10.40
N ARG A 272 -9.71 10.11 -10.44
CA ARG A 272 -9.74 9.25 -11.64
C ARG A 272 -10.33 9.98 -12.85
N GLN A 273 -11.39 10.75 -12.67
CA GLN A 273 -11.95 11.59 -13.74
C GLN A 273 -10.96 12.67 -14.21
N ARG A 274 -10.16 13.27 -13.31
CA ARG A 274 -9.10 14.23 -13.69
C ARG A 274 -8.00 13.58 -14.53
N PHE A 275 -7.67 12.30 -14.32
CA PHE A 275 -6.73 11.56 -15.18
C PHE A 275 -7.26 11.34 -16.60
N CYS A 276 -8.56 11.10 -16.76
CA CYS A 276 -9.19 10.84 -18.05
C CYS A 276 -9.40 12.09 -18.92
N LYS A 277 -9.15 13.30 -18.41
CA LYS A 277 -9.26 14.53 -19.19
C LYS A 277 -8.13 14.61 -20.22
N GLY A 278 -8.46 15.00 -21.46
CA GLY A 278 -7.45 15.27 -22.49
C GLY A 278 -6.46 16.33 -22.01
N ARG A 279 -5.15 16.04 -22.11
CA ARG A 279 -4.05 16.88 -21.58
C ARG A 279 -4.18 17.17 -20.08
N SER A 280 -4.36 16.12 -19.27
CA SER A 280 -4.40 16.26 -17.83
C SER A 280 -3.05 16.76 -17.29
N ARG A 281 -3.06 17.91 -16.60
CA ARG A 281 -1.87 18.44 -15.91
C ARG A 281 -1.33 17.50 -14.84
N ILE A 282 -2.15 16.57 -14.35
CA ILE A 282 -1.69 15.54 -13.40
C ILE A 282 -0.69 14.63 -14.09
N CYS A 283 -0.98 14.22 -15.32
CA CYS A 283 -0.14 13.33 -16.11
C CYS A 283 1.23 13.93 -16.42
N GLU A 284 1.31 15.25 -16.62
CA GLU A 284 2.55 15.97 -16.92
C GLU A 284 3.49 16.14 -15.70
N ARG A 285 3.06 15.77 -14.50
CA ARG A 285 3.74 16.08 -13.24
C ARG A 285 4.09 14.83 -12.44
N ARG A 286 4.89 15.01 -11.38
CA ARG A 286 5.35 13.90 -10.53
C ARG A 286 4.39 13.67 -9.36
N ALA A 287 4.74 12.72 -8.50
CA ALA A 287 3.96 12.34 -7.33
C ALA A 287 3.67 13.50 -6.37
N ASP A 288 4.55 14.49 -6.27
CA ASP A 288 4.35 15.70 -5.47
C ASP A 288 3.10 16.47 -5.88
N TYR A 289 2.91 16.66 -7.19
CA TYR A 289 1.70 17.30 -7.72
C TYR A 289 0.47 16.42 -7.55
N LEU A 290 0.60 15.09 -7.68
CA LEU A 290 -0.50 14.17 -7.38
C LEU A 290 -0.92 14.27 -5.91
N THR A 291 0.03 14.29 -4.97
CA THR A 291 -0.27 14.51 -3.55
C THR A 291 -1.02 15.81 -3.35
N TYR A 292 -0.56 16.91 -3.95
CA TYR A 292 -1.29 18.19 -3.91
C TYR A 292 -2.73 18.07 -4.45
N GLN A 293 -2.93 17.37 -5.57
CA GLN A 293 -4.26 17.16 -6.15
C GLN A 293 -5.18 16.30 -5.29
N ILE A 294 -4.62 15.35 -4.53
CA ILE A 294 -5.38 14.58 -3.55
C ILE A 294 -5.82 15.52 -2.42
N VAL A 295 -4.91 16.29 -1.83
CA VAL A 295 -5.24 17.25 -0.76
C VAL A 295 -6.30 18.27 -1.22
N ASP A 296 -6.21 18.77 -2.45
CA ASP A 296 -7.21 19.69 -3.04
C ASP A 296 -8.63 19.07 -3.17
N LEU A 297 -8.72 17.75 -3.27
CA LEU A 297 -9.98 17.03 -3.41
C LEU A 297 -10.59 16.56 -2.09
N CYS A 298 -9.81 16.62 -1.00
CA CYS A 298 -10.19 16.23 0.35
C CYS A 298 -10.79 17.42 1.09
#